data_AF-A0A1R1PIP1-F1
#
_entry.id   AF-A0A1R1PIP1-F1
#
_cell.length_a   1.000
_cell.length_b   1.000
_cell.length_c   1.000
_cell.angle_alpha   90.00
_cell.angle_beta   90.00
_cell.angle_gamma   90.00
#
_symmetry.space_group_name_H-M   'P 1'
#
loop_
_entity.id
_entity.type
_entity.pdbx_description
1 polymer ?
#
loop_
_entity_poly.entity_id
_entity_poly.type
_entity_poly.pdbx_seq_one_letter_code
_entity_poly.pdbx_strand_id
1 'polypeptide(L)'
;MFEFDSQNFKTDGISNNEAFLLIGNHKLKGKLVKLDKALAILTKTPATPHSISNISSFPSHPTDDNIDDHENSHLEDPASSKYTSVEYNVVALVKFKFLFNTRP
;
A
#
# COMPACT_ATOMS: atom_id res chain seq x y z
N MET A 1 16.29 10.29 17.11
CA MET A 1 14.85 10.44 17.37
C MET A 1 14.46 11.81 16.85
N PHE A 2 13.74 11.86 15.72
CA PHE A 2 13.24 13.13 15.16
C PHE A 2 11.78 13.25 15.62
N GLU A 3 11.54 14.16 16.56
CA GLU A 3 10.20 14.46 17.05
C GLU A 3 9.50 15.38 16.04
N PHE A 4 8.41 14.90 15.45
CA PHE A 4 7.56 15.69 14.56
C PHE A 4 6.30 16.09 15.33
N ASP A 5 6.31 17.30 15.88
CA ASP A 5 5.10 17.88 16.49
C ASP A 5 4.05 18.14 15.41
N SER A 6 2.97 17.36 15.47
CA SER A 6 1.85 17.38 14.53
C SER A 6 0.80 18.42 14.94
N GLN A 7 1.22 19.66 15.15
CA GLN A 7 0.33 20.76 15.52
C GLN A 7 0.11 21.68 14.30
N ASN A 8 -1.06 21.54 13.69
CA ASN A 8 -1.79 22.54 12.89
C ASN A 8 -0.95 23.64 12.20
N PHE A 9 -0.49 23.37 10.97
CA PHE A 9 0.03 24.41 10.08
C PHE A 9 -1.11 25.35 9.61
N LYS A 10 -1.48 26.34 10.43
CA LYS A 10 -2.09 27.58 9.93
C LYS A 10 -0.97 28.41 9.29
N THR A 11 -1.07 28.62 7.97
CA THR A 11 -0.08 29.40 7.18
C THR A 11 -0.22 30.90 7.33
N ASP A 12 -0.86 31.38 8.39
CA ASP A 12 -0.99 32.80 8.69
C ASP A 12 0.18 33.22 9.58
N GLY A 13 1.40 33.34 9.02
CA GLY A 13 2.50 34.02 9.72
C GLY A 13 3.89 33.39 9.74
N ILE A 14 4.20 32.36 8.94
CA ILE A 14 5.62 31.99 8.72
C ILE A 14 6.20 32.96 7.69
N SER A 15 6.70 34.10 8.16
CA SER A 15 7.18 35.20 7.32
C SER A 15 8.39 34.82 6.45
N ASN A 16 9.08 33.72 6.76
CA ASN A 16 10.30 33.33 6.08
C ASN A 16 10.14 31.89 5.59
N ASN A 17 9.69 31.69 4.35
CA ASN A 17 9.64 30.39 3.66
C ASN A 17 11.02 29.70 3.51
N GLU A 18 12.02 30.09 4.28
CA GLU A 18 13.37 29.54 4.30
C GLU A 18 13.45 28.31 5.20
N ALA A 19 14.31 27.37 4.81
CA ALA A 19 14.60 26.18 5.59
C ALA A 19 16.12 25.92 5.58
N PHE A 20 16.62 25.28 6.62
CA PHE A 20 18.02 24.84 6.68
C PHE A 20 18.08 23.35 7.00
N LEU A 21 18.89 22.62 6.24
CA LEU A 21 19.15 21.20 6.45
C LEU A 21 20.61 21.03 6.86
N LEU A 22 20.81 20.49 8.06
CA LEU A 22 22.14 20.19 8.61
C LEU A 22 22.40 18.68 8.43
N ILE A 23 23.48 18.33 7.74
CA ILE A 23 23.91 16.94 7.53
C ILE A 23 25.40 16.87 7.84
N GLY A 24 25.76 16.24 8.96
CA GLY A 24 27.13 16.30 9.48
C GLY A 24 27.57 17.76 9.66
N ASN A 25 28.67 18.14 9.01
CA ASN A 25 29.22 19.50 9.04
C ASN A 25 28.69 20.42 7.93
N HIS A 26 27.75 19.94 7.10
CA HIS A 26 27.22 20.68 5.97
C HIS A 26 25.90 21.39 6.32
N LYS A 27 25.74 22.61 5.80
CA LYS A 27 24.52 23.42 5.95
C LYS A 27 23.93 23.76 4.59
N LEU A 28 22.80 23.16 4.28
CA LEU A 28 22.05 23.43 3.06
C LEU A 28 20.97 24.47 3.33
N LYS A 29 20.98 25.57 2.59
CA LYS A 29 19.86 26.52 2.55
C LYS A 29 18.81 26.01 1.56
N GLY A 30 17.55 26.07 1.98
CA GLY A 30 16.42 25.64 1.17
C GLY A 30 15.19 26.49 1.45
N LYS A 31 14.05 26.01 0.96
CA LYS A 31 12.76 26.67 1.15
C LYS A 31 11.61 25.69 1.24
N LEU A 32 10.55 26.09 1.94
CA LEU A 32 9.27 25.39 1.91
C LEU A 32 8.54 25.74 0.61
N VAL A 33 8.07 24.71 -0.09
CA VAL A 33 7.38 24.83 -1.38
C VAL A 33 6.07 24.07 -1.32
N LYS A 34 4.97 24.75 -1.67
CA LYS A 34 3.66 24.11 -1.88
C LYS A 34 3.71 23.27 -3.17
N LEU A 35 3.15 22.08 -3.13
CA LEU A 35 3.00 21.23 -4.31
C LEU A 35 1.76 21.66 -5.10
N ASP A 36 1.88 21.72 -6.43
CA ASP A 36 0.75 22.03 -7.32
C ASP A 36 -0.35 20.97 -7.21
N LYS A 37 0.05 19.71 -6.99
CA LYS A 37 -0.83 18.58 -6.70
C LYS A 37 -0.34 17.87 -5.45
N ALA A 38 -1.25 17.58 -4.53
CA ALA A 38 -0.93 16.81 -3.33
C ALA A 38 -0.54 15.38 -3.72
N LEU A 39 0.40 14.79 -2.98
CA LEU A 39 0.82 13.41 -3.15
C LEU A 39 0.23 12.54 -2.05
N ALA A 40 -0.40 11.43 -2.41
CA ALA A 40 -0.79 10.41 -1.45
C ALA A 40 0.38 9.43 -1.26
N ILE A 41 0.71 9.13 0.00
CA ILE A 41 1.63 8.06 0.37
C ILE A 41 0.79 6.82 0.64
N LEU A 42 1.08 5.74 -0.08
CA LEU A 42 0.37 4.48 0.05
C LEU A 42 1.31 3.40 0.56
N THR A 43 0.83 2.59 1.51
CA THR A 43 1.49 1.37 1.93
C THR A 43 0.82 0.19 1.24
N LYS A 44 1.63 -0.63 0.57
CA LYS A 44 1.22 -1.84 -0.11
C LYS A 44 1.28 -3.01 0.86
N THR A 45 0.17 -3.71 1.05
CA THR A 45 0.12 -4.98 1.80
C THR A 45 -0.32 -6.11 0.87
N PRO A 46 0.34 -7.27 0.90
CA PRO A 46 -0.21 -8.44 0.22
C PRO A 46 -1.54 -8.79 0.90
N ALA A 47 -2.62 -8.89 0.13
CA ALA A 47 -3.89 -9.31 0.68
C ALA A 47 -3.76 -10.77 1.08
N THR A 48 -4.13 -11.10 2.32
CA THR A 48 -4.24 -12.50 2.75
C THR A 48 -5.23 -13.20 1.82
N PRO A 49 -4.85 -14.34 1.20
CA PRO A 49 -5.82 -15.12 0.46
C PRO A 49 -6.93 -15.51 1.43
N HIS A 50 -8.15 -15.06 1.17
CA HIS A 50 -9.31 -15.57 1.90
C HIS A 50 -9.36 -17.07 1.62
N SER A 51 -8.96 -17.89 2.60
CA SER A 51 -9.24 -19.32 2.58
C SER A 51 -10.75 -19.46 2.47
N ILE A 52 -11.22 -19.90 1.31
CA ILE A 52 -12.61 -20.29 1.11
C ILE A 52 -12.79 -21.57 1.94
N SER A 53 -13.09 -21.43 3.22
CA SER A 53 -13.54 -22.51 4.09
C SER A 53 -15.06 -22.41 4.22
N ASN A 54 -15.78 -22.61 3.12
CA ASN A 54 -17.18 -23.01 3.19
C ASN A 54 -17.26 -24.52 3.01
N ILE A 55 -16.93 -25.22 4.11
CA ILE A 55 -17.39 -26.58 4.36
C ILE A 55 -18.90 -26.43 4.65
N SER A 56 -19.75 -26.62 3.65
CA SER A 56 -21.16 -26.94 3.88
C SER A 56 -21.32 -28.44 3.76
N SER A 57 -21.25 -29.10 4.91
CA SER A 57 -21.65 -30.47 5.14
C SER A 57 -23.11 -30.66 4.70
N PHE A 58 -23.35 -31.45 3.66
CA PHE A 58 -24.68 -31.97 3.35
C PHE A 58 -24.61 -33.50 3.16
N PRO A 59 -25.68 -34.21 3.54
CA PRO A 59 -25.61 -35.58 4.04
C PRO A 59 -25.61 -36.61 2.91
N SER A 60 -24.90 -37.70 3.15
CA SER A 60 -24.92 -38.94 2.39
C SER A 60 -26.34 -39.49 2.23
N HIS A 61 -26.82 -39.52 0.98
CA HIS A 61 -27.97 -40.34 0.58
C HIS A 61 -27.44 -41.50 -0.29
N PRO A 62 -27.72 -42.77 0.05
CA PRO A 62 -27.36 -43.88 -0.82
C PRO A 62 -28.42 -43.98 -1.94
N THR A 63 -27.96 -44.07 -3.18
CA THR A 63 -28.73 -44.66 -4.28
C THR A 63 -27.84 -45.69 -4.93
N ASP A 64 -28.22 -46.94 -4.72
CA ASP A 64 -27.80 -48.13 -5.43
C ASP A 64 -28.33 -48.02 -6.87
N ASP A 65 -27.44 -48.03 -7.87
CA ASP A 65 -27.65 -48.67 -9.18
C ASP A 65 -26.45 -48.41 -10.12
N ASN A 66 -25.94 -49.49 -10.69
CA ASN A 66 -24.82 -49.61 -11.63
C ASN A 66 -24.95 -48.70 -12.87
N ILE A 67 -23.82 -48.22 -13.43
CA ILE A 67 -23.41 -48.33 -14.85
C ILE A 67 -22.11 -47.53 -15.13
N ASP A 68 -21.14 -48.27 -15.69
CA ASP A 68 -19.99 -47.95 -16.55
C ASP A 68 -19.00 -46.82 -16.27
N ASP A 69 -17.73 -47.27 -16.22
CA ASP A 69 -16.48 -46.52 -16.29
C ASP A 69 -16.43 -45.59 -17.51
N HIS A 70 -16.35 -44.29 -17.25
CA HIS A 70 -15.77 -43.33 -18.20
C HIS A 70 -14.78 -42.45 -17.44
N GLU A 71 -13.50 -42.74 -17.64
CA GLU A 71 -12.37 -41.97 -17.11
C GLU A 71 -12.56 -40.47 -17.38
N ASN A 72 -12.82 -39.72 -16.31
CA ASN A 72 -12.85 -38.28 -16.32
C ASN A 72 -11.40 -37.77 -16.25
N SER A 73 -10.67 -37.79 -17.37
CA SER A 73 -9.37 -37.12 -17.50
C SER A 73 -9.57 -35.62 -17.73
N HIS A 74 -10.09 -34.93 -16.71
CA HIS A 74 -9.99 -33.47 -16.68
C HIS A 74 -8.54 -33.11 -16.34
N LEU A 75 -7.78 -32.79 -17.39
CA LEU A 75 -6.45 -32.21 -17.29
C LEU A 75 -6.58 -30.87 -16.53
N GLU A 76 -6.32 -30.90 -15.23
CA GLU A 76 -6.06 -29.71 -14.43
C GLU A 76 -4.80 -29.04 -14.98
N ASP A 77 -4.96 -27.99 -15.77
CA ASP A 77 -3.90 -27.09 -16.19
C ASP A 77 -3.16 -26.55 -14.94
N PRO A 78 -1.86 -26.83 -14.72
CA PRO A 78 -1.11 -26.30 -13.58
C PRO A 78 -0.68 -24.84 -13.78
N ALA A 79 -1.47 -24.06 -14.51
CA ALA A 79 -1.19 -22.68 -14.86
C ALA A 79 -2.28 -21.71 -14.38
N SER A 80 -2.96 -22.05 -13.27
CA SER A 80 -3.72 -21.05 -12.51
C SER A 80 -2.73 -20.04 -11.93
N SER A 81 -2.46 -19.00 -12.72
CA SER A 81 -1.75 -17.79 -12.32
C SER A 81 -2.30 -17.34 -10.96
N LYS A 82 -1.50 -17.55 -9.93
CA LYS A 82 -1.86 -17.24 -8.55
C LYS A 82 -1.92 -15.72 -8.42
N TYR A 83 -3.05 -15.12 -8.77
CA TYR A 83 -3.30 -13.69 -8.59
C TYR A 83 -3.22 -13.40 -7.10
N THR A 84 -2.10 -12.82 -6.67
CA THR A 84 -1.97 -12.30 -5.32
C THR A 84 -2.69 -10.95 -5.30
N SER A 85 -3.84 -10.91 -4.63
CA SER A 85 -4.51 -9.65 -4.39
C SER A 85 -3.61 -8.77 -3.53
N VAL A 86 -3.64 -7.46 -3.78
CA VAL A 86 -2.83 -6.47 -3.08
C VAL A 86 -3.76 -5.39 -2.59
N GLU A 87 -3.60 -5.03 -1.32
CA GLU A 87 -4.30 -3.92 -0.71
C GLU A 87 -3.36 -2.71 -0.60
N TYR A 88 -3.91 -1.52 -0.82
CA TYR A 88 -3.18 -0.25 -0.68
C TYR A 88 -3.88 0.61 0.35
N ASN A 89 -3.15 0.99 1.39
CA ASN A 89 -3.64 1.85 2.46
C ASN A 89 -3.01 3.24 2.36
N VAL A 90 -3.82 4.29 2.35
CA VAL A 90 -3.32 5.68 2.32
C VAL A 90 -2.85 6.07 3.72
N VAL A 91 -1.58 6.43 3.85
CA VAL A 91 -0.94 6.76 5.13
C VAL A 91 -0.80 8.26 5.34
N ALA A 92 -0.57 9.02 4.27
CA ALA A 92 -0.38 10.47 4.37
C ALA A 92 -0.74 11.20 3.08
N LEU A 93 -1.05 12.48 3.21
CA LEU A 93 -1.17 13.42 2.09
C LEU A 93 -0.12 14.52 2.22
N VAL A 94 0.84 14.54 1.30
CA VAL A 94 1.91 15.54 1.25
C VAL A 94 1.45 16.70 0.37
N LYS A 95 1.35 17.90 0.96
CA LYS A 95 0.98 19.14 0.26
C LYS A 95 2.14 20.13 0.11
N PHE A 96 3.19 19.95 0.90
CA PHE A 96 4.36 20.82 0.92
C PHE A 96 5.63 19.96 0.95
N LYS A 97 6.72 20.49 0.41
CA LYS A 97 8.05 19.90 0.49
C LYS A 97 9.08 20.95 0.85
N PHE A 98 10.15 20.54 1.51
CA PHE A 98 11.36 21.34 1.59
C PHE A 98 12.24 21.05 0.37
N LEU A 99 12.70 22.10 -0.30
CA LEU A 99 13.57 22.00 -1.47
C LEU A 99 14.93 22.62 -1.15
N PHE A 100 15.98 21.82 -1.30
CA PHE A 100 17.38 22.22 -1.16
C PHE A 100 18.08 21.97 -2.50
N ASN A 101 18.31 23.02 -3.28
CA ASN A 101 18.89 22.92 -4.63
C ASN A 101 20.26 23.62 -4.75
N THR A 102 20.79 24.17 -3.67
CA THR A 102 22.10 24.82 -3.60
C THR A 102 23.16 23.85 -3.12
N ARG A 103 24.42 24.03 -3.55
CA ARG A 103 25.57 23.28 -3.04
C ARG A 103 25.74 23.53 -1.51
N PRO A 104 26.13 22.51 -0.71
CA PRO A 104 26.42 22.70 0.72
C PRO A 104 27.66 23.55 0.99
#